data_AF-A0A7N2M0A1-F1
#
_entry.id   AF-A0A7N2M0A1-F1
#
_cell.length_a   1.000
_cell.length_b   1.000
_cell.length_c   1.000
_cell.angle_alpha   90.00
_cell.angle_beta   90.00
_cell.angle_gamma   90.00
#
_symmetry.space_group_name_H-M   'P 1'
#
loop_
_entity.id
_entity.type
_entity.pdbx_description
1 polymer ?
#
loop_
_entity_poly.entity_id
_entity_poly.type
_entity_poly.pdbx_seq_one_letter_code
_entity_poly.pdbx_strand_id
1 'polypeptide(L)'
;MDCLYADPERKAYDILGLYYGFGRTFFTPAIAKVFSRFGALQKAVKNYTIKAIADDKSSVLQQGGMFVFKGKQLLYARKDEGTGDHAPLDDIFDVCCKVPVA
;
A
#
# COMPACT_ATOMS: atom_id res chain seq x y z
N MET A 1 -15.28 6.03 -13.45
CA MET A 1 -14.76 6.70 -12.23
C MET A 1 -15.62 6.38 -11.00
N ASP A 2 -16.74 5.68 -11.19
CA ASP A 2 -17.78 5.50 -10.16
C ASP A 2 -17.38 4.55 -9.03
N CYS A 3 -16.31 3.78 -9.21
CA CYS A 3 -15.77 2.86 -8.22
C CYS A 3 -14.59 3.44 -7.40
N LEU A 4 -14.16 4.68 -7.67
CA LEU A 4 -13.07 5.31 -6.95
C LEU A 4 -13.62 6.18 -5.82
N TYR A 5 -13.31 5.80 -4.58
CA TYR A 5 -13.57 6.62 -3.41
C TYR A 5 -12.26 7.26 -2.95
N ALA A 6 -12.24 8.59 -2.89
CA ALA A 6 -11.14 9.33 -2.28
C ALA A 6 -11.44 9.57 -0.81
N ASP A 7 -10.46 9.29 0.06
CA ASP A 7 -10.56 9.46 1.51
C ASP A 7 -9.59 10.56 2.00
N PRO A 8 -9.88 11.85 1.74
CA PRO A 8 -8.98 12.95 2.08
C PRO A 8 -8.77 13.08 3.59
N GLU A 9 -9.74 12.65 4.39
CA GLU A 9 -9.68 12.69 5.85
C GLU A 9 -9.10 11.41 6.48
N ARG A 10 -8.72 10.41 5.67
CA ARG A 10 -8.15 9.12 6.11
C ARG A 10 -9.07 8.30 7.04
N LYS A 11 -10.38 8.58 7.04
CA LYS A 11 -11.35 7.91 7.91
C LYS A 11 -11.44 6.41 7.65
N ALA A 12 -11.40 6.01 6.37
CA ALA A 12 -11.42 4.60 6.00
C ALA A 12 -10.10 3.93 6.39
N TYR A 13 -8.96 4.58 6.20
CA TYR A 13 -7.66 4.06 6.63
C TYR A 13 -7.61 3.80 8.14
N ASP A 14 -8.10 4.73 8.94
CA ASP A 14 -8.15 4.62 10.40
C ASP A 14 -9.09 3.49 10.84
N ILE A 15 -10.29 3.41 10.27
CA ILE A 15 -11.27 2.36 10.60
C ILE A 15 -10.77 0.97 10.19
N LEU A 16 -10.11 0.85 9.04
CA LEU A 16 -9.50 -0.40 8.56
C LEU A 16 -8.20 -0.73 9.32
N GLY A 17 -7.71 0.20 10.15
CA GLY A 17 -6.49 0.07 10.94
C GLY A 17 -5.25 -0.10 10.08
N LEU A 18 -5.22 0.53 8.91
CA LEU A 18 -4.07 0.50 8.01
C LEU A 18 -2.85 1.15 8.64
N TYR A 19 -1.66 0.70 8.26
CA TYR A 19 -0.44 1.17 8.91
C TYR A 19 -0.11 2.60 8.49
N TYR A 20 0.35 3.37 9.48
CA TYR A 20 0.84 4.72 9.30
C TYR A 20 2.13 4.88 10.11
N GLY A 21 3.18 5.38 9.47
CA GLY A 21 4.38 5.86 10.16
C GLY A 21 5.72 5.39 9.61
N PHE A 22 6.77 6.12 9.99
CA PHE A 22 8.13 5.98 9.45
C PHE A 22 8.77 4.60 9.70
N GLY A 23 8.48 3.98 10.84
CA GLY A 23 9.12 2.73 11.28
C GLY A 23 8.85 1.55 10.33
N ARG A 24 7.59 1.32 9.94
CA ARG A 24 7.23 0.22 9.03
C ARG A 24 7.41 0.58 7.56
N THR A 25 7.20 1.83 7.19
CA THR A 25 7.39 2.26 5.79
C THR A 25 8.87 2.23 5.38
N PHE A 26 9.80 2.54 6.30
CA PHE A 26 11.23 2.66 5.99
C PHE A 26 12.16 1.62 6.64
N PHE A 27 11.67 0.66 7.44
CA PHE A 27 12.50 -0.40 8.04
C PHE A 27 11.96 -1.82 7.80
N THR A 28 11.54 -2.11 6.57
CA THR A 28 11.19 -3.48 6.13
C THR A 28 12.40 -4.23 5.57
N PRO A 29 12.40 -5.58 5.52
CA PRO A 29 13.47 -6.37 4.90
C PRO A 29 13.75 -5.98 3.43
N ALA A 30 12.74 -5.46 2.72
CA ALA A 30 12.89 -4.90 1.38
C ALA A 30 13.91 -3.75 1.32
N ILE A 31 14.05 -2.98 2.41
CA ILE A 31 15.01 -1.86 2.51
C ILE A 31 16.42 -2.35 2.80
N ALA A 32 16.60 -3.48 3.48
CA ALA A 32 17.91 -4.12 3.55
C ALA A 32 18.46 -4.44 2.14
N LYS A 33 17.57 -4.79 1.21
CA LYS A 33 17.90 -5.03 -0.22
C LYS A 33 18.20 -3.76 -1.01
N VAL A 34 17.68 -2.60 -0.57
CA VAL A 34 18.00 -1.28 -1.14
C VAL A 34 19.30 -0.72 -0.55
N PHE A 35 19.57 -0.95 0.74
CA PHE A 35 20.82 -0.58 1.41
C PHE A 35 22.03 -1.29 0.80
N SER A 36 21.90 -2.55 0.37
CA SER A 36 22.98 -3.24 -0.35
C SER A 36 23.31 -2.63 -1.72
N ARG A 37 22.42 -1.81 -2.27
CA ARG A 37 22.57 -1.11 -3.57
C ARG A 37 22.84 0.39 -3.42
N PHE A 38 23.07 0.88 -2.20
CA PHE A 38 23.12 2.31 -1.87
C PHE A 38 24.14 3.08 -2.71
N GLY A 39 25.32 2.51 -2.99
CA GLY A 39 26.35 3.16 -3.81
C GLY A 39 25.98 3.31 -5.30
N ALA A 40 25.23 2.36 -5.86
CA ALA A 40 24.72 2.44 -7.23
C ALA A 40 23.53 3.43 -7.31
N LEU A 41 22.66 3.41 -6.29
CA LEU A 41 21.55 4.34 -6.17
C LEU A 41 22.06 5.79 -6.06
N GLN A 42 23.01 6.06 -5.17
CA GLN A 42 23.60 7.41 -4.96
C GLN A 42 24.21 8.00 -6.25
N LYS A 43 24.84 7.16 -7.09
CA LYS A 43 25.34 7.60 -8.40
C LYS A 43 24.21 7.91 -9.38
N ALA A 44 23.13 7.13 -9.36
CA ALA A 44 21.97 7.31 -10.23
C ALA A 44 21.10 8.53 -9.84
N VAL A 45 20.99 8.87 -8.55
CA VAL A 45 20.15 10.01 -8.11
C VAL A 45 20.84 11.38 -8.25
N LYS A 46 22.16 11.46 -8.46
CA LYS A 46 22.90 12.73 -8.55
C LYS A 46 22.39 13.69 -9.63
N ASN A 47 21.73 13.18 -10.67
CA ASN A 47 21.14 13.97 -11.76
C ASN A 47 19.60 13.87 -11.80
N TYR A 48 18.98 13.22 -10.81
CA TYR A 48 17.53 13.02 -10.80
C TYR A 48 16.88 14.03 -9.86
N THR A 49 16.21 15.03 -10.45
CA THR A 49 15.39 15.96 -9.67
C THR A 49 14.13 15.22 -9.22
N ILE A 50 14.08 14.81 -7.95
CA ILE A 50 12.88 14.20 -7.36
C ILE A 50 11.82 15.29 -7.18
N LYS A 51 11.15 15.66 -8.27
CA LYS A 51 10.04 16.62 -8.29
C LYS A 51 8.67 15.93 -8.10
N ALA A 52 8.68 14.62 -7.89
CA ALA A 52 7.49 13.76 -7.82
C ALA A 52 7.03 13.44 -6.38
N ILE A 53 7.72 13.95 -5.36
CA ILE A 53 7.25 13.84 -3.98
C ILE A 53 6.36 15.04 -3.73
N ALA A 54 5.07 14.79 -3.51
CA ALA A 54 4.11 15.82 -3.09
C ALA A 54 4.66 16.59 -1.88
N ASP A 55 4.37 17.89 -1.79
CA ASP A 55 4.84 18.74 -0.69
C ASP A 55 4.41 18.18 0.69
N ASP A 56 3.26 17.50 0.72
CA ASP A 56 2.83 16.71 1.86
C ASP A 56 3.49 15.33 1.90
N LYS A 57 4.60 15.25 2.64
CA LYS A 57 5.32 14.02 2.92
C LYS A 57 4.60 13.10 3.92
N SER A 58 3.47 13.50 4.51
CA SER A 58 2.72 12.61 5.41
C SER A 58 1.98 11.51 4.63
N SER A 59 1.57 11.81 3.41
CA SER A 59 0.84 10.87 2.55
C SER A 59 1.70 9.67 2.10
N VAL A 60 3.03 9.82 2.03
CA VAL A 60 3.93 8.69 1.71
C VAL A 60 4.14 7.72 2.88
N LEU A 61 3.71 8.08 4.10
CA LEU A 61 3.81 7.22 5.28
C LEU A 61 2.64 6.25 5.40
N GLN A 62 1.62 6.42 4.57
CA GLN A 62 0.45 5.56 4.55
C GLN A 62 0.78 4.26 3.81
N GLN A 63 0.55 3.12 4.47
CA GLN A 63 0.57 1.82 3.80
C GLN A 63 -0.86 1.40 3.46
N GLY A 64 -0.98 0.75 2.30
CA GLY A 64 -2.25 0.27 1.77
C GLY A 64 -2.64 -1.10 2.29
N GLY A 65 -3.60 -1.68 1.60
CA GLY A 65 -4.06 -3.04 1.80
C GLY A 65 -5.22 -3.35 0.87
N MET A 66 -5.68 -4.59 0.90
CA MET A 66 -6.81 -5.07 0.12
C MET A 66 -7.88 -5.63 1.05
N PHE A 67 -9.11 -5.15 0.87
CA PHE A 67 -10.28 -5.60 1.61
C PHE A 67 -11.41 -5.89 0.63
N VAL A 68 -12.03 -7.06 0.74
CA VAL A 68 -13.16 -7.48 -0.10
C VAL A 68 -14.37 -7.69 0.77
N PHE A 69 -15.47 -7.00 0.42
CA PHE A 69 -16.73 -7.08 1.15
C PHE A 69 -17.84 -7.61 0.24
N LYS A 70 -18.73 -8.44 0.79
CA LYS A 70 -20.03 -8.78 0.20
C LYS A 70 -21.12 -8.18 1.08
N GLY A 71 -21.66 -7.05 0.65
CA GLY A 71 -22.53 -6.23 1.50
C GLY A 71 -21.78 -5.77 2.75
N LYS A 72 -22.23 -6.20 3.94
CA LYS A 72 -21.60 -5.89 5.23
C LYS A 72 -20.60 -6.94 5.70
N GLN A 73 -20.48 -8.06 4.99
CA GLN A 73 -19.57 -9.14 5.36
C GLN A 73 -18.19 -8.91 4.76
N LEU A 74 -17.16 -8.95 5.61
CA LEU A 74 -15.76 -8.97 5.19
C LEU A 74 -15.38 -10.38 4.76
N LEU A 75 -14.98 -10.55 3.50
CA LEU A 75 -14.58 -11.85 2.92
C LEU A 75 -13.06 -12.01 2.84
N TYR A 76 -12.33 -10.91 2.68
CA TYR A 76 -10.88 -10.90 2.61
C TYR A 76 -10.34 -9.61 3.23
N ALA A 77 -9.26 -9.73 4.00
CA ALA A 77 -8.53 -8.58 4.52
C ALA A 77 -7.03 -8.88 4.56
N ARG A 78 -6.27 -7.99 3.95
CA ARG A 78 -4.81 -7.99 4.00
C ARG A 78 -4.32 -6.57 4.09
N LYS A 79 -3.39 -6.31 5.01
CA LYS A 79 -2.63 -5.06 5.06
C LYS A 79 -1.33 -5.28 4.31
N ASP A 80 -0.86 -4.27 3.61
CA ASP A 80 0.44 -4.36 2.94
C ASP A 80 1.55 -4.20 3.99
N GLU A 81 2.48 -5.14 4.03
CA GLU A 81 3.53 -5.19 5.05
C GLU A 81 4.68 -4.21 4.74
N GLY A 82 4.72 -3.67 3.52
CA GLY A 82 5.77 -2.79 3.05
C GLY A 82 5.37 -2.00 1.82
N THR A 83 6.18 -1.00 1.49
CA THR A 83 6.01 -0.24 0.24
C THR A 83 6.17 -1.16 -0.96
N GLY A 84 5.16 -1.17 -1.84
CA GLY A 84 5.13 -2.03 -3.04
C GLY A 84 4.76 -3.49 -2.77
N ASP A 85 4.36 -3.81 -1.54
CA ASP A 85 3.66 -5.07 -1.25
C ASP A 85 2.20 -4.94 -1.66
N HIS A 86 1.64 -6.01 -2.24
CA HIS A 86 0.28 -6.04 -2.77
C HIS A 86 -0.34 -7.42 -2.55
N ALA A 87 -1.66 -7.47 -2.36
CA ALA A 87 -2.38 -8.73 -2.31
C ALA A 87 -2.24 -9.49 -3.64
N PRO A 88 -2.01 -10.82 -3.62
CA PRO A 88 -2.03 -11.64 -4.82
C PRO A 88 -3.40 -11.55 -5.50
N LEU A 89 -3.44 -11.18 -6.78
CA LEU A 89 -4.72 -11.01 -7.48
C LEU A 89 -5.50 -12.32 -7.59
N ASP A 90 -4.81 -13.47 -7.64
CA ASP A 90 -5.46 -14.79 -7.68
C ASP A 90 -6.32 -15.02 -6.41
N ASP A 91 -5.82 -14.63 -5.23
CA ASP A 91 -6.61 -14.72 -3.98
C ASP A 91 -7.87 -13.85 -4.08
N ILE A 92 -7.75 -12.67 -4.69
CA ILE A 92 -8.87 -11.73 -4.84
C ILE A 92 -9.89 -12.27 -5.84
N PHE A 93 -9.46 -12.81 -6.97
CA PHE A 93 -10.35 -13.41 -7.96
C PHE A 93 -11.04 -14.65 -7.41
N ASP A 94 -10.36 -15.45 -6.59
CA ASP A 94 -10.98 -16.61 -5.96
C ASP A 94 -12.10 -16.21 -4.99
N VAL A 95 -11.87 -15.18 -4.17
CA VAL A 95 -12.90 -14.65 -3.27
C VAL A 95 -14.04 -13.96 -4.04
N CYS A 96 -13.75 -13.24 -5.12
CA CYS A 96 -14.78 -12.49 -5.87
C CYS A 96 -15.60 -13.37 -6.82
N CYS A 97 -14.97 -14.32 -7.51
CA CYS A 97 -15.57 -15.02 -8.65
C CYS A 97 -16.02 -16.45 -8.33
N LYS A 98 -15.48 -17.08 -7.27
CA LYS A 98 -15.85 -18.46 -6.89
C LYS A 98 -16.83 -18.54 -5.72
N VAL A 99 -17.12 -17.43 -5.04
CA VAL A 99 -18.13 -17.40 -3.98
C VAL A 99 -19.52 -17.45 -4.62
N PRO A 100 -20.37 -18.46 -4.30
CA PRO A 100 -21.72 -18.52 -4.84
C PRO A 100 -22.49 -17.24 -4.57
N VAL A 101 -23.19 -16.73 -5.58
CA VAL A 101 -24.23 -15.73 -5.37
C VAL A 101 -25.29 -16.38 -4.49
N ALA A 102 -25.59 -15.75 -3.35
CA ALA A 102 -26.59 -16.24 -2.41
C ALA A 102 -27.94 -15.66 -2.80
#